data_AF-A0AAD9Z5N3-F1
#
_entry.id   AF-A0AAD9Z5N3-F1
#
_cell.length_a   1.000
_cell.length_b   1.000
_cell.length_c   1.000
_cell.angle_alpha   90.00
_cell.angle_beta   90.00
_cell.angle_gamma   90.00
#
_symmetry.space_group_name_H-M   'P 1'
#
loop_
_entity.id
_entity.type
_entity.pdbx_description
1 polymer ?
#
loop_
_entity_poly.entity_id
_entity_poly.type
_entity_poly.pdbx_seq_one_letter_code
_entity_poly.pdbx_strand_id
1 'polypeptide(L)'
;MFARTLQRALVRPVTIVGRRTVATLEGNTHIYVFPDERSINSHILTLLSYSPPKPELAVGTTTKLPPTPDSFTENHKFLDILQSVIAESANQDQNVISQAQAMASTSGSSLGSGGAFFPQQRQKRRGTNYGGGGGTGGDGAGGASSQGGAGGGGRGGYIHVYDERHPPDYGRIPDPEDIFGSLEVDGQGNFVDGHGVYQRSGSYRVVTRNGFLGLSPFLRQKLVERLKLEDANVR
;
A
#
# COMPACT_ATOMS: atom_id res chain seq x y z
N MET A 1 78.65 31.24 -1.12
CA MET A 1 77.79 31.55 0.05
C MET A 1 76.34 31.27 -0.34
N PHE A 2 75.74 30.22 0.24
CA PHE A 2 74.39 29.77 -0.08
C PHE A 2 73.35 30.58 0.69
N ALA A 3 72.47 31.30 0.00
CA ALA A 3 71.31 31.95 0.62
C ALA A 3 70.09 31.00 0.51
N ARG A 4 69.64 30.50 1.66
CA ARG A 4 68.48 29.61 1.79
C ARG A 4 67.18 30.38 1.56
N THR A 5 66.39 29.88 0.61
CA THR A 5 65.01 30.24 0.32
C THR A 5 64.09 29.91 1.50
N LEU A 6 63.34 30.90 1.99
CA LEU A 6 62.22 30.70 2.91
C LEU A 6 60.96 30.35 2.10
N GLN A 7 60.60 29.07 2.03
CA GLN A 7 59.29 28.65 1.53
C GLN A 7 58.29 28.63 2.69
N ARG A 8 57.32 29.54 2.63
CA ARG A 8 56.16 29.59 3.53
C ARG A 8 55.22 28.45 3.15
N ALA A 9 55.13 27.43 3.99
CA ALA A 9 54.22 26.31 3.78
C ALA A 9 52.76 26.80 3.93
N LEU A 10 51.99 26.72 2.84
CA LEU A 10 50.53 26.88 2.88
C LEU A 10 49.94 25.62 3.51
N VAL A 11 49.52 25.72 4.78
CA VAL A 11 48.73 24.68 5.44
C VAL A 11 47.38 24.63 4.74
N ARG A 12 47.14 23.59 3.94
CA ARG A 12 45.82 23.29 3.39
C ARG A 12 44.89 22.95 4.56
N PRO A 13 43.71 23.59 4.69
CA PRO A 13 42.73 23.14 5.65
C PRO A 13 42.34 21.72 5.27
N VAL A 14 42.58 20.77 6.19
CA VAL A 14 42.03 19.43 6.08
C VAL A 14 40.52 19.59 6.21
N THR A 15 39.81 19.48 5.10
CA THR A 15 38.35 19.37 5.11
C THR A 15 38.02 18.08 5.83
N ILE A 16 37.70 18.18 7.12
CA ILE A 16 37.14 17.08 7.89
C ILE A 16 35.82 16.75 7.20
N VAL A 17 35.82 15.71 6.37
CA VAL A 17 34.60 15.11 5.86
C VAL A 17 33.91 14.54 7.09
N GLY A 18 33.02 15.32 7.68
CA GLY A 18 32.20 14.90 8.80
C GLY A 18 31.54 13.58 8.43
N ARG A 19 31.80 12.53 9.21
CA ARG A 19 31.07 11.26 9.09
C ARG A 19 29.60 11.59 9.34
N ARG A 20 28.81 11.71 8.26
CA ARG A 20 27.36 11.86 8.34
C ARG A 20 26.83 10.54 8.91
N THR A 21 26.43 10.55 10.17
CA THR A 21 25.77 9.40 10.79
C THR A 21 24.41 9.26 10.14
N VAL A 22 24.20 8.16 9.43
CA VAL A 22 22.91 7.81 8.85
C VAL A 22 21.97 7.49 10.00
N ALA A 23 21.05 8.40 10.30
CA ALA A 23 19.99 8.17 11.28
C ALA A 23 18.83 7.46 10.59
N THR A 24 18.18 6.50 11.25
CA THR A 24 16.93 5.90 10.78
C THR A 24 15.74 6.55 11.46
N LEU A 25 14.61 6.61 10.77
CA LEU A 25 13.37 7.12 11.36
C LEU A 25 12.91 6.22 12.52
N GLU A 26 12.48 6.81 13.63
CA GLU A 26 11.94 6.07 14.76
C GLU A 26 10.69 5.28 14.33
N GLY A 27 10.66 3.98 14.63
CA GLY A 27 9.62 3.06 14.17
C GLY A 27 9.83 2.49 12.76
N ASN A 28 10.77 3.02 11.96
CA ASN A 28 11.05 2.56 10.61
C ASN A 28 12.55 2.44 10.32
N THR A 29 13.09 1.24 10.49
CA THR A 29 14.53 0.94 10.28
C THR A 29 15.00 1.06 8.82
N HIS A 30 14.08 1.11 7.87
CA HIS A 30 14.36 1.15 6.43
C HIS A 30 14.36 2.57 5.84
N ILE A 31 14.00 3.57 6.65
CA ILE A 31 13.94 4.97 6.20
C ILE A 31 15.12 5.70 6.82
N TYR A 32 16.00 6.18 5.96
CA TYR A 32 17.17 6.93 6.33
C TYR A 32 16.89 8.43 6.32
N VAL A 33 17.41 9.10 7.33
CA VAL A 33 17.26 10.53 7.59
C VAL A 33 18.62 11.17 7.39
N PHE A 34 18.68 12.12 6.47
CA PHE A 34 19.86 12.93 6.20
C PHE A 34 19.57 14.40 6.48
N PRO A 35 20.53 15.17 7.01
CA PRO A 35 20.40 16.62 7.07
C PRO A 35 20.41 17.19 5.65
N ASP A 36 19.52 18.13 5.37
CA ASP A 36 19.54 18.88 4.12
C ASP A 36 20.67 19.91 4.16
N GLU A 37 21.38 20.07 3.04
CA GLU A 37 22.44 21.07 2.91
C GLU A 37 21.87 22.48 2.69
N ARG A 38 20.62 22.57 2.22
CA ARG A 38 19.96 23.84 1.89
C ARG A 38 19.33 24.52 3.10
N SER A 39 18.95 23.77 4.12
CA SER A 39 18.38 24.33 5.35
C SER A 39 18.73 23.51 6.57
N ILE A 40 19.12 24.22 7.64
CA ILE A 40 19.61 23.65 8.90
C ILE A 40 18.53 22.82 9.62
N ASN A 41 17.25 23.15 9.42
CA ASN A 41 16.13 22.51 10.09
C ASN A 41 15.36 21.50 9.20
N SER A 42 15.77 21.30 7.93
CA SER A 42 15.13 20.32 7.07
C SER A 42 15.94 19.02 6.99
N HIS A 43 15.22 17.94 6.87
CA HIS A 43 15.74 16.58 6.87
C HIS A 43 15.19 15.89 5.63
N ILE A 44 16.07 15.23 4.89
CA ILE A 44 15.73 14.45 3.70
C ILE A 44 15.47 13.02 4.14
N LEU A 45 14.30 12.48 3.79
CA LEU A 45 13.91 11.10 4.05
C LEU A 45 14.09 10.28 2.78
N THR A 46 14.83 9.18 2.86
CA THR A 46 15.14 8.32 1.71
C THR A 46 15.14 6.84 2.10
N LEU A 47 14.84 5.97 1.14
CA LEU A 47 14.96 4.52 1.29
C LEU A 47 16.37 4.00 0.96
N LEU A 48 17.23 4.83 0.37
CA LEU A 48 18.59 4.47 0.01
C LEU A 48 19.59 4.98 1.06
N SER A 49 20.51 4.11 1.50
CA SER A 49 21.51 4.45 2.51
C SER A 49 22.73 5.24 1.98
N TYR A 50 22.73 5.64 0.70
CA TYR A 50 23.88 6.32 0.08
C TYR A 50 24.03 7.77 0.55
N SER A 51 25.28 8.19 0.76
CA SER A 51 25.67 9.58 1.04
C SER A 51 26.60 10.08 -0.06
N PRO A 52 26.32 11.21 -0.74
CA PRO A 52 25.21 12.14 -0.49
C PRO A 52 23.86 11.61 -1.02
N PRO A 53 22.74 11.90 -0.32
CA PRO A 53 21.41 11.55 -0.80
C PRO A 53 21.07 12.40 -2.02
N LYS A 54 20.49 11.78 -3.06
CA LYS A 54 19.94 12.52 -4.21
C LYS A 54 18.53 13.00 -3.86
N PRO A 55 18.27 14.32 -3.81
CA PRO A 55 16.94 14.84 -3.46
C PRO A 55 15.84 14.39 -4.42
N GLU A 56 16.19 14.12 -5.68
CA GLU A 56 15.22 13.71 -6.72
C GLU A 56 14.62 12.33 -6.50
N LEU A 57 15.34 11.43 -5.82
CA LEU A 57 14.92 10.06 -5.52
C LEU A 57 14.54 9.88 -4.04
N ALA A 58 14.65 10.94 -3.24
CA ALA A 58 14.22 10.94 -1.86
C ALA A 58 12.69 10.85 -1.78
N VAL A 59 12.18 10.28 -0.69
CA VAL A 59 10.75 10.19 -0.42
C VAL A 59 10.15 11.58 -0.23
N GLY A 60 10.90 12.46 0.44
CA GLY A 60 10.54 13.86 0.63
C GLY A 60 11.42 14.53 1.67
N THR A 61 11.02 15.73 2.08
CA THR A 61 11.70 16.51 3.11
C THR A 61 10.78 16.75 4.30
N THR A 62 11.34 16.80 5.50
CA THR A 62 10.60 17.14 6.72
C THR A 62 11.33 18.18 7.55
N THR A 63 10.58 19.05 8.21
CA THR A 63 11.11 20.04 9.17
C THR A 63 11.11 19.52 10.62
N LYS A 64 10.36 18.45 10.90
CA LYS A 64 10.19 17.85 12.23
C LYS A 64 10.37 16.33 12.17
N LEU A 65 10.95 15.76 13.23
CA LEU A 65 11.03 14.33 13.47
C LEU A 65 10.30 14.00 14.78
N PRO A 66 9.36 13.04 14.81
CA PRO A 66 8.82 12.30 13.66
C PRO A 66 8.05 13.22 12.68
N PRO A 67 7.99 12.87 11.39
CA PRO A 67 7.28 13.65 10.38
C PRO A 67 5.78 13.64 10.64
N THR A 68 5.16 14.80 10.45
CA THR A 68 3.71 15.02 10.51
C THR A 68 3.22 15.50 9.15
N PRO A 69 1.92 15.38 8.82
CA PRO A 69 1.39 15.85 7.55
C PRO A 69 1.70 17.32 7.25
N ASP A 70 1.74 18.17 8.29
CA ASP A 70 2.03 19.60 8.15
C ASP A 70 3.53 19.91 8.02
N SER A 71 4.40 18.99 8.44
CA SER A 71 5.86 19.19 8.44
C SER A 71 6.55 18.51 7.26
N PHE A 72 5.86 17.63 6.54
CA PHE A 72 6.41 16.81 5.46
C PHE A 72 6.00 17.37 4.09
N THR A 73 6.98 17.46 3.19
CA THR A 73 6.76 17.80 1.78
C THR A 73 7.13 16.59 0.93
N GLU A 74 6.14 16.07 0.21
CA GLU A 74 6.29 14.86 -0.60
C GLU A 74 7.02 15.14 -1.91
N ASN A 75 7.82 14.17 -2.38
CA ASN A 75 8.43 14.24 -3.69
C ASN A 75 7.55 13.51 -4.73
N HIS A 76 6.98 14.25 -5.68
CA HIS A 76 6.12 13.68 -6.73
C HIS A 76 6.84 12.65 -7.62
N LYS A 77 8.13 12.87 -7.92
CA LYS A 77 8.91 11.90 -8.74
C LYS A 77 9.00 10.55 -8.03
N PHE A 78 9.21 10.56 -6.72
CA PHE A 78 9.24 9.34 -5.92
C PHE A 78 7.88 8.65 -5.90
N LEU A 79 6.79 9.40 -5.73
CA LEU A 79 5.43 8.85 -5.75
C LEU A 79 5.09 8.18 -7.07
N ASP A 80 5.53 8.76 -8.20
CA ASP A 80 5.30 8.15 -9.51
C ASP A 80 6.08 6.85 -9.68
N ILE A 81 7.34 6.79 -9.19
CA ILE A 81 8.12 5.55 -9.17
C ILE A 81 7.46 4.51 -8.27
N LEU A 82 7.01 4.89 -7.07
CA LEU A 82 6.29 4.03 -6.14
C LEU A 82 5.07 3.42 -6.82
N GLN A 83 4.25 4.25 -7.45
CA GLN A 83 3.02 3.82 -8.12
C GLN A 83 3.29 2.92 -9.33
N SER A 84 4.34 3.17 -10.11
CA SER A 84 4.79 2.28 -11.18
C SER A 84 5.19 0.91 -10.66
N VAL A 85 5.99 0.86 -9.58
CA VAL A 85 6.44 -0.41 -8.98
C VAL A 85 5.27 -1.21 -8.44
N ILE A 86 4.32 -0.55 -7.78
CA ILE A 86 3.10 -1.19 -7.29
C ILE A 86 2.29 -1.73 -8.47
N ALA A 87 2.10 -0.96 -9.54
CA ALA A 87 1.38 -1.41 -10.73
C ALA A 87 2.00 -2.68 -11.35
N GLU A 88 3.34 -2.77 -11.36
CA GLU A 88 4.08 -3.89 -11.95
C GLU A 88 4.15 -5.12 -11.04
N SER A 89 4.20 -4.92 -9.72
CA SER A 89 4.55 -5.98 -8.76
C SER A 89 3.43 -6.36 -7.80
N ALA A 90 2.36 -5.57 -7.65
CA ALA A 90 1.35 -5.84 -6.63
C ALA A 90 0.58 -7.15 -6.84
N ASN A 91 0.44 -7.63 -8.08
CA ASN A 91 -0.14 -8.93 -8.38
C ASN A 91 0.71 -10.13 -7.88
N GLN A 92 1.99 -9.91 -7.56
CA GLN A 92 2.91 -10.91 -7.03
C GLN A 92 3.02 -10.86 -5.50
N ASP A 93 2.42 -9.86 -4.85
CA ASP A 93 2.45 -9.75 -3.40
C ASP A 93 1.48 -10.76 -2.76
N GLN A 94 2.00 -11.57 -1.84
CA GLN A 94 1.23 -12.59 -1.13
C GLN A 94 0.05 -11.99 -0.35
N ASN A 95 0.20 -10.77 0.18
CA ASN A 95 -0.88 -10.09 0.90
C ASN A 95 -2.04 -9.72 -0.04
N VAL A 96 -1.75 -9.37 -1.29
CA VAL A 96 -2.76 -9.03 -2.30
C VAL A 96 -3.39 -10.29 -2.89
N ILE A 97 -2.57 -11.31 -3.20
CA ILE A 97 -3.04 -12.61 -3.70
C ILE A 97 -4.00 -13.25 -2.68
N SER A 98 -3.63 -13.26 -1.40
CA SER A 98 -4.48 -13.85 -0.36
C SER A 98 -5.82 -13.12 -0.22
N GLN A 99 -5.85 -11.79 -0.35
CA GLN A 99 -7.09 -11.02 -0.40
C GLN A 99 -7.96 -11.37 -1.61
N ALA A 100 -7.37 -11.51 -2.80
CA ALA A 100 -8.08 -11.92 -4.01
C ALA A 100 -8.73 -13.30 -3.86
N GLN A 101 -7.99 -14.25 -3.28
CA GLN A 101 -8.50 -15.61 -3.02
C GLN A 101 -9.58 -15.62 -1.93
N ALA A 102 -9.42 -14.82 -0.88
CA ALA A 102 -10.44 -14.65 0.15
C ALA A 102 -11.73 -14.04 -0.43
N MET A 103 -11.61 -13.06 -1.33
CA MET A 103 -12.73 -12.48 -2.06
C MET A 103 -13.46 -13.55 -2.87
N ALA A 104 -12.75 -14.32 -3.69
CA ALA A 104 -13.35 -15.37 -4.52
C ALA A 104 -14.05 -16.47 -3.71
N SER A 105 -13.47 -16.88 -2.59
CA SER A 105 -14.10 -17.86 -1.69
C SER A 105 -15.38 -17.32 -1.02
N THR A 106 -15.43 -16.01 -0.76
CA THR A 106 -16.64 -15.33 -0.24
C THR A 106 -17.70 -15.16 -1.33
N SER A 107 -17.30 -14.83 -2.56
CA SER A 107 -18.19 -14.71 -3.72
C SER A 107 -18.83 -16.05 -4.15
N GLY A 108 -18.12 -17.16 -3.93
CA GLY A 108 -18.63 -18.52 -4.17
C GLY A 108 -19.47 -19.10 -3.02
N SER A 109 -19.45 -18.47 -1.84
CA SER A 109 -20.19 -18.91 -0.65
C SER A 109 -21.48 -18.11 -0.43
N SER A 110 -22.23 -17.86 -1.51
CA SER A 110 -23.69 -17.64 -1.45
C SER A 110 -24.44 -18.91 -0.98
N LEU A 111 -23.96 -19.51 0.11
CA LEU A 111 -24.41 -20.69 0.83
C LEU A 111 -25.64 -20.38 1.71
N GLY A 112 -26.52 -19.48 1.24
CA GLY A 112 -27.64 -18.99 2.06
C GLY A 112 -28.83 -18.37 1.33
N SER A 113 -28.77 -18.12 0.02
CA SER A 113 -29.97 -17.67 -0.72
C SER A 113 -30.76 -18.87 -1.25
N GLY A 114 -31.34 -19.65 -0.33
CA GLY A 114 -32.57 -20.43 -0.52
C GLY A 114 -32.78 -21.20 -1.83
N GLY A 115 -31.86 -22.09 -2.24
CA GLY A 115 -32.08 -22.90 -3.43
C GLY A 115 -31.30 -24.22 -3.48
N ALA A 116 -32.05 -25.31 -3.32
CA ALA A 116 -31.80 -26.61 -3.96
C ALA A 116 -30.73 -27.59 -3.41
N PHE A 117 -30.64 -27.85 -2.10
CA PHE A 117 -29.95 -29.08 -1.60
C PHE A 117 -30.58 -29.77 -0.38
N PHE A 118 -31.90 -29.76 -0.26
CA PHE A 118 -32.58 -30.73 0.62
C PHE A 118 -33.16 -31.84 -0.25
N PRO A 119 -32.72 -33.11 -0.10
CA PRO A 119 -33.45 -34.22 -0.70
C PRO A 119 -34.86 -34.21 -0.10
N GLN A 120 -35.84 -33.99 -0.97
CA GLN A 120 -37.24 -33.88 -0.63
C GLN A 120 -37.73 -35.20 0.01
N GLN A 121 -37.72 -35.24 1.34
CA GLN A 121 -38.30 -36.35 2.09
C GLN A 121 -39.82 -36.28 1.91
N ARG A 122 -40.32 -37.20 1.08
CA ARG A 122 -41.72 -37.33 0.68
C ARG A 122 -42.55 -37.81 1.88
N GLN A 123 -42.94 -36.91 2.78
CA GLN A 123 -43.84 -37.24 3.88
C GLN A 123 -45.30 -37.31 3.39
N LYS A 124 -45.83 -38.54 3.44
CA LYS A 124 -47.22 -38.91 3.14
C LYS A 124 -48.14 -38.51 4.30
N ARG A 125 -49.05 -37.58 4.02
CA ARG A 125 -50.45 -37.41 4.50
C ARG A 125 -50.82 -37.90 5.92
N ARG A 126 -51.40 -37.00 6.74
CA ARG A 126 -52.65 -37.27 7.51
C ARG A 126 -53.28 -36.02 8.18
N GLY A 127 -54.60 -35.85 8.00
CA GLY A 127 -55.54 -35.12 8.88
C GLY A 127 -55.67 -33.61 8.63
N THR A 128 -56.60 -33.13 7.80
CA THR A 128 -58.01 -32.73 8.11
C THR A 128 -58.16 -31.42 8.91
N ASN A 129 -58.75 -30.43 8.20
CA ASN A 129 -59.40 -29.19 8.64
C ASN A 129 -58.54 -28.07 9.25
N TYR A 130 -58.23 -27.03 8.46
CA TYR A 130 -58.85 -25.69 8.53
C TYR A 130 -58.61 -24.97 7.19
N GLY A 131 -59.49 -24.01 6.87
CA GLY A 131 -59.83 -23.55 5.53
C GLY A 131 -58.74 -22.84 4.70
N GLY A 132 -59.05 -22.75 3.41
CA GLY A 132 -58.19 -22.27 2.33
C GLY A 132 -58.10 -20.76 2.15
N GLY A 133 -57.39 -20.41 1.07
CA GLY A 133 -57.10 -19.05 0.59
C GLY A 133 -55.60 -18.81 0.70
N GLY A 134 -54.82 -18.95 -0.35
CA GLY A 134 -54.84 -18.04 -1.51
C GLY A 134 -53.63 -17.12 -1.36
N GLY A 135 -52.77 -17.08 -2.38
CA GLY A 135 -51.45 -16.44 -2.30
C GLY A 135 -51.47 -14.93 -2.06
N THR A 136 -50.25 -14.38 -2.12
CA THR A 136 -49.84 -12.97 -2.07
C THR A 136 -49.66 -12.36 -0.68
N GLY A 137 -48.59 -11.57 -0.54
CA GLY A 137 -48.47 -10.56 0.50
C GLY A 137 -47.73 -10.98 1.77
N GLY A 138 -46.44 -11.27 1.67
CA GLY A 138 -45.53 -11.30 2.81
C GLY A 138 -44.53 -10.17 2.70
N ASP A 139 -44.99 -8.93 2.94
CA ASP A 139 -44.15 -7.75 3.20
C ASP A 139 -43.44 -7.94 4.56
N GLY A 140 -42.51 -8.88 4.61
CA GLY A 140 -41.57 -9.06 5.70
C GLY A 140 -40.23 -8.56 5.21
N ALA A 141 -39.81 -7.39 5.70
CA ALA A 141 -38.54 -6.74 5.40
C ALA A 141 -37.41 -7.77 5.25
N GLY A 142 -37.12 -8.12 3.99
CA GLY A 142 -35.94 -8.90 3.64
C GLY A 142 -34.75 -8.05 4.03
N GLY A 143 -34.15 -8.38 5.18
CA GLY A 143 -33.00 -7.66 5.71
C GLY A 143 -31.97 -7.50 4.61
N ALA A 144 -31.54 -6.26 4.38
CA ALA A 144 -30.54 -5.84 3.41
C ALA A 144 -29.13 -6.42 3.68
N SER A 145 -29.03 -7.54 4.38
CA SER A 145 -27.78 -8.21 4.77
C SER A 145 -27.14 -8.97 3.60
N SER A 146 -27.80 -9.07 2.45
CA SER A 146 -27.30 -9.72 1.23
C SER A 146 -26.54 -8.79 0.29
N GLN A 147 -26.43 -7.48 0.59
CA GLN A 147 -25.82 -6.48 -0.30
C GLN A 147 -24.44 -5.99 0.16
N GLY A 148 -23.67 -6.80 0.88
CA GLY A 148 -22.34 -6.42 1.38
C GLY A 148 -21.20 -7.37 1.01
N GLY A 149 -21.44 -8.35 0.14
CA GLY A 149 -20.41 -9.30 -0.29
C GLY A 149 -19.69 -8.81 -1.53
N ALA A 150 -18.36 -8.78 -1.50
CA ALA A 150 -17.54 -8.59 -2.69
C ALA A 150 -17.92 -9.65 -3.74
N GLY A 151 -18.30 -9.21 -4.96
CA GLY A 151 -18.58 -10.09 -6.08
C GLY A 151 -19.89 -10.89 -5.97
N GLY A 152 -21.04 -10.22 -5.98
CA GLY A 152 -22.35 -10.88 -6.07
C GLY A 152 -22.55 -11.59 -7.42
N GLY A 153 -22.31 -12.91 -7.45
CA GLY A 153 -22.68 -13.80 -8.56
C GLY A 153 -21.53 -14.32 -9.44
N GLY A 154 -20.31 -14.44 -8.91
CA GLY A 154 -19.13 -14.83 -9.70
C GLY A 154 -18.66 -13.74 -10.67
N ARG A 155 -19.19 -12.52 -10.51
CA ARG A 155 -18.64 -11.31 -11.12
C ARG A 155 -17.47 -10.90 -10.25
N GLY A 156 -16.32 -10.68 -10.88
CA GLY A 156 -15.09 -10.23 -10.24
C GLY A 156 -15.25 -8.94 -9.43
N GLY A 157 -14.15 -8.45 -8.87
CA GLY A 157 -14.15 -7.27 -8.01
C GLY A 157 -12.82 -6.52 -8.06
N TYR A 158 -12.66 -5.60 -7.11
CA TYR A 158 -11.45 -4.83 -6.94
C TYR A 158 -10.83 -5.11 -5.56
N ILE A 159 -9.55 -5.44 -5.55
CA ILE A 159 -8.74 -5.60 -4.34
C ILE A 159 -7.92 -4.34 -4.13
N HIS A 160 -7.95 -3.78 -2.94
CA HIS A 160 -7.16 -2.59 -2.61
C HIS A 160 -5.76 -2.98 -2.18
N VAL A 161 -4.76 -2.36 -2.80
CA VAL A 161 -3.37 -2.40 -2.33
C VAL A 161 -3.19 -1.23 -1.38
N TYR A 162 -2.82 -1.52 -0.12
CA TYR A 162 -2.83 -0.54 0.95
C TYR A 162 -1.53 -0.49 1.73
N ASP A 163 -1.34 0.61 2.42
CA ASP A 163 -0.21 0.94 3.26
C ASP A 163 -0.26 0.15 4.58
N GLU A 164 0.81 -0.57 4.90
CA GLU A 164 0.88 -1.43 6.09
C GLU A 164 1.07 -0.66 7.40
N ARG A 165 1.16 0.68 7.36
CA ARG A 165 1.22 1.51 8.58
C ARG A 165 -0.04 1.40 9.43
N HIS A 166 -1.19 1.16 8.79
CA HIS A 166 -2.48 0.98 9.45
C HIS A 166 -3.29 -0.11 8.73
N PRO A 167 -2.98 -1.39 8.99
CA PRO A 167 -3.71 -2.49 8.36
C PRO A 167 -5.19 -2.46 8.79
N PRO A 168 -6.14 -2.60 7.86
CA PRO A 168 -7.56 -2.60 8.20
C PRO A 168 -7.95 -3.87 8.96
N ASP A 169 -9.02 -3.77 9.74
CA ASP A 169 -9.67 -4.95 10.31
C ASP A 169 -10.17 -5.90 9.21
N TYR A 170 -10.28 -7.19 9.53
CA TYR A 170 -10.71 -8.21 8.56
C TYR A 170 -12.06 -7.85 7.91
N GLY A 171 -12.09 -7.85 6.57
CA GLY A 171 -13.28 -7.52 5.79
C GLY A 171 -13.60 -6.02 5.71
N ARG A 172 -12.74 -5.14 6.25
CA ARG A 172 -12.86 -3.68 6.09
C ARG A 172 -11.97 -3.18 4.95
N ILE A 173 -12.40 -2.07 4.36
CA ILE A 173 -11.62 -1.31 3.40
C ILE A 173 -10.73 -0.33 4.20
N PRO A 174 -9.43 -0.19 3.85
CA PRO A 174 -8.55 0.80 4.46
C PRO A 174 -9.03 2.24 4.28
N ASP A 175 -8.46 3.16 5.07
CA ASP A 175 -8.74 4.58 4.89
C ASP A 175 -8.30 5.06 3.48
N PRO A 176 -9.04 5.97 2.83
CA PRO A 176 -8.72 6.42 1.46
C PRO A 176 -7.30 6.98 1.29
N GLU A 177 -6.72 7.54 2.35
CA GLU A 177 -5.34 8.07 2.36
C GLU A 177 -4.26 7.00 2.49
N ASP A 178 -4.64 5.79 2.87
CA ASP A 178 -3.77 4.62 3.05
C ASP A 178 -3.86 3.65 1.86
N ILE A 179 -4.76 3.87 0.89
CA ILE A 179 -4.89 3.04 -0.31
C ILE A 179 -3.93 3.55 -1.38
N PHE A 180 -2.98 2.73 -1.83
CA PHE A 180 -2.12 3.04 -2.96
C PHE A 180 -2.89 3.03 -4.28
N GLY A 181 -3.74 2.02 -4.44
CA GLY A 181 -4.55 1.78 -5.63
C GLY A 181 -5.34 0.47 -5.52
N SER A 182 -6.00 0.09 -6.61
CA SER A 182 -6.84 -1.10 -6.67
C SER A 182 -6.49 -1.96 -7.88
N LEU A 183 -6.62 -3.28 -7.72
CA LEU A 183 -6.44 -4.26 -8.77
C LEU A 183 -7.74 -4.98 -9.05
N GLU A 184 -8.07 -5.16 -10.33
CA GLU A 184 -9.21 -5.93 -10.77
C GLU A 184 -8.93 -7.44 -10.73
N VAL A 185 -9.88 -8.18 -10.14
CA VAL A 185 -9.83 -9.64 -10.03
C VAL A 185 -11.10 -10.24 -10.61
N ASP A 186 -10.99 -11.42 -11.22
CA ASP A 186 -12.12 -12.18 -11.75
C ASP A 186 -12.90 -12.90 -10.62
N GLY A 187 -14.00 -13.57 -10.98
CA GLY A 187 -14.82 -14.34 -10.04
C GLY A 187 -14.14 -15.58 -9.45
N GLN A 188 -12.92 -15.91 -9.87
CA GLN A 188 -12.08 -16.99 -9.33
C GLN A 188 -10.92 -16.44 -8.48
N GLY A 189 -10.81 -15.11 -8.33
CA GLY A 189 -9.74 -14.47 -7.56
C GLY A 189 -8.43 -14.39 -8.32
N ASN A 190 -8.44 -14.56 -9.65
CA ASN A 190 -7.28 -14.30 -10.49
C ASN A 190 -7.29 -12.84 -10.92
N PHE A 191 -6.11 -12.24 -11.07
CA PHE A 191 -5.99 -10.88 -11.59
C PHE A 191 -6.37 -10.82 -13.07
N VAL A 192 -7.21 -9.85 -13.44
CA VAL A 192 -7.60 -9.63 -14.85
C VAL A 192 -6.35 -9.35 -15.70
N ASP A 193 -6.24 -9.98 -16.85
CA ASP A 193 -5.06 -9.94 -17.75
C ASP A 193 -3.74 -10.39 -17.08
N GLY A 194 -3.81 -11.11 -15.95
CA GLY A 194 -2.65 -11.57 -15.18
C GLY A 194 -1.95 -10.48 -14.34
N HIS A 195 -2.30 -9.22 -14.55
CA HIS A 195 -1.70 -8.06 -13.87
C HIS A 195 -2.68 -7.26 -13.02
N GLY A 196 -3.98 -7.43 -13.25
CA GLY A 196 -5.05 -6.86 -12.43
C GLY A 196 -5.33 -5.40 -12.70
N VAL A 197 -5.06 -4.90 -13.92
CA VAL A 197 -5.42 -3.54 -14.40
C VAL A 197 -5.35 -2.47 -13.29
N TYR A 198 -4.14 -2.19 -12.81
CA TYR A 198 -3.93 -1.33 -11.65
C TYR A 198 -4.52 0.08 -11.82
N GLN A 199 -5.31 0.50 -10.84
CA GLN A 199 -5.89 1.84 -10.75
C GLN A 199 -5.32 2.59 -9.55
N ARG A 200 -4.49 3.60 -9.82
CA ARG A 200 -3.90 4.46 -8.78
C ARG A 200 -4.98 5.19 -7.99
N SER A 201 -4.81 5.22 -6.67
CA SER A 201 -5.61 6.06 -5.78
C SER A 201 -5.16 7.52 -5.86
N GLY A 202 -6.12 8.44 -6.00
CA GLY A 202 -5.85 9.88 -5.99
C GLY A 202 -5.70 10.49 -4.60
N SER A 203 -6.06 9.76 -3.54
CA SER A 203 -6.09 10.25 -2.16
C SER A 203 -4.90 9.82 -1.31
N TYR A 204 -4.01 8.96 -1.83
CA TYR A 204 -2.87 8.43 -1.09
C TYR A 204 -1.94 9.53 -0.55
N ARG A 205 -1.46 9.38 0.68
CA ARG A 205 -0.49 10.28 1.33
C ARG A 205 0.66 9.49 1.94
N VAL A 206 1.89 9.97 1.77
CA VAL A 206 3.09 9.32 2.35
C VAL A 206 3.11 9.43 3.87
N VAL A 207 2.56 10.52 4.42
CA VAL A 207 2.48 10.76 5.86
C VAL A 207 1.05 11.08 6.25
N THR A 208 0.51 10.33 7.21
CA THR A 208 -0.81 10.57 7.81
C THR A 208 -0.68 10.67 9.33
N ARG A 209 -1.81 10.78 10.02
CA ARG A 209 -1.84 10.75 11.49
C ARG A 209 -1.37 9.41 12.06
N ASN A 210 -1.49 8.34 11.27
CA ASN A 210 -1.08 6.99 11.65
C ASN A 210 0.43 6.75 11.50
N GLY A 211 1.14 7.65 10.81
CA GLY A 211 2.59 7.62 10.70
C GLY A 211 3.08 7.76 9.27
N PHE A 212 4.28 7.24 9.03
CA PHE A 212 4.95 7.27 7.74
C PHE A 212 4.61 6.04 6.90
N LEU A 213 4.72 6.15 5.57
CA LEU A 213 4.62 5.08 4.58
C LEU A 213 5.13 3.72 5.10
N GLY A 214 4.25 2.73 5.08
CA GLY A 214 4.49 1.32 5.36
C GLY A 214 4.26 0.49 4.11
N LEU A 215 5.29 -0.26 3.70
CA LEU A 215 5.23 -1.17 2.55
C LEU A 215 5.46 -2.59 3.00
N SER A 216 4.75 -3.52 2.35
CA SER A 216 5.02 -4.95 2.47
C SER A 216 6.50 -5.23 2.18
N PRO A 217 7.11 -6.24 2.82
CA PRO A 217 8.52 -6.57 2.59
C PRO A 217 8.85 -6.77 1.10
N PHE A 218 7.93 -7.36 0.36
CA PHE A 218 8.07 -7.61 -1.07
C PHE A 218 8.04 -6.32 -1.89
N LEU A 219 7.01 -5.48 -1.72
CA LEU A 219 6.90 -4.21 -2.45
C LEU A 219 8.05 -3.25 -2.09
N ARG A 220 8.45 -3.23 -0.81
CA ARG A 220 9.61 -2.46 -0.35
C ARG A 220 10.88 -2.88 -1.06
N GLN A 221 11.13 -4.19 -1.19
CA GLN A 221 12.30 -4.69 -1.91
C GLN A 221 12.28 -4.24 -3.38
N LYS A 222 11.15 -4.42 -4.07
CA LYS A 222 10.98 -4.02 -5.47
C LYS A 222 11.18 -2.53 -5.68
N LEU A 223 10.69 -1.72 -4.75
CA LEU A 223 10.88 -0.27 -4.78
C LEU A 223 12.36 0.11 -4.62
N VAL A 224 13.07 -0.50 -3.66
CA VAL A 224 14.51 -0.25 -3.48
C VAL A 224 15.32 -0.69 -4.70
N GLU A 225 14.97 -1.81 -5.33
CA GLU A 225 15.57 -2.26 -6.60
C GLU A 225 15.37 -1.19 -7.69
N ARG A 226 14.14 -0.71 -7.89
CA ARG A 226 13.82 0.33 -8.89
C ARG A 226 14.54 1.64 -8.62
N LEU A 227 14.60 2.09 -7.36
CA LEU A 227 15.29 3.32 -6.97
C LEU A 227 16.80 3.25 -7.23
N LYS A 228 17.43 2.08 -7.01
CA LYS A 228 18.85 1.88 -7.35
C LYS A 228 19.10 1.94 -8.85
N LEU A 229 18.18 1.44 -9.66
CA LEU A 229 18.26 1.56 -11.12
C LEU A 229 18.14 3.01 -11.57
N GLU A 230 17.18 3.77 -11.03
CA GLU A 230 17.06 5.19 -11.33
C GLU A 230 18.28 6.00 -10.85
N ASP A 231 18.84 5.65 -9.69
CA ASP A 231 20.08 6.28 -9.21
C ASP A 231 21.25 6.07 -10.18
N ALA A 232 21.34 4.89 -10.79
CA ALA A 232 22.34 4.58 -11.80
C ALA A 232 22.10 5.32 -13.13
N ASN A 233 20.83 5.53 -13.52
CA ASN A 233 20.46 6.26 -14.73
C ASN A 233 20.68 7.77 -14.62
N VAL A 234 20.60 8.34 -13.42
CA VAL A 234 20.81 9.77 -13.13
C VAL A 234 22.31 10.13 -13.03
N ARG A 235 23.22 9.24 -13.46
CA ARG A 235 24.68 9.50 -13.50
C ARG A 235 25.09 10.16 -14.81
#